data_AF-A0A7S1RYD3-F1
#
_entry.id   AF-A0A7S1RYD3-F1
#
_cell.length_a   1.000
_cell.length_b   1.000
_cell.length_c   1.000
_cell.angle_alpha   90.00
_cell.angle_beta   90.00
_cell.angle_gamma   90.00
#
_symmetry.space_group_name_H-M   'P 1'
#
loop_
_entity.id
_entity.type
_entity.pdbx_description
1 polymer ?
#
loop_
_entity_poly.entity_id
_entity_poly.type
_entity_poly.pdbx_seq_one_letter_code
_entity_poly.pdbx_strand_id
1 'polypeptide(L)'
;RHFVRVLGPSQGDGTVGRACCRSLQQLEALCGAEPVRAELRSRYEAVLGEVEQPGLLRIRRDVWDPSRTGQVLYDAKEGGSTSFKVMKEEGIVEHLLPSGKTQRWKIREWVSDPFTPPPPPRPPAAAAKADGSSESESESSGSADVKEKQKKAAKTAKTKSADAADKSSASARSSSGSEAAGSDAEQEDSAPAKAK
;
A
#
# COMPACT_ATOMS: atom_id res chain seq x y z
N ARG A 1 -13.70 8.40 -13.04
CA ARG A 1 -12.36 8.82 -12.53
C ARG A 1 -11.63 7.54 -12.11
N HIS A 2 -10.33 7.44 -12.36
CA HIS A 2 -9.56 6.21 -12.09
C HIS A 2 -8.46 6.45 -11.07
N PHE A 3 -8.03 5.39 -10.40
CA PHE A 3 -6.82 5.39 -9.58
C PHE A 3 -5.95 4.20 -9.94
N VAL A 4 -4.64 4.34 -9.73
CA VAL A 4 -3.67 3.26 -9.84
C VAL A 4 -2.96 3.15 -8.50
N ARG A 5 -2.88 1.93 -7.98
CA ARG A 5 -2.15 1.61 -6.75
C ARG A 5 -1.08 0.58 -7.07
N VAL A 6 0.15 0.88 -6.66
CA VAL A 6 1.25 -0.07 -6.69
C VAL A 6 1.83 -0.18 -5.29
N LEU A 7 1.83 -1.39 -4.73
CA LEU A 7 2.46 -1.70 -3.45
C LEU A 7 3.67 -2.59 -3.70
N GLY A 8 4.66 -2.47 -2.83
CA GLY A 8 5.85 -3.30 -2.83
C GLY A 8 6.68 -3.06 -1.58
N PRO A 9 7.75 -3.85 -1.40
CA PRO A 9 8.76 -3.60 -0.38
C PRO A 9 9.39 -2.21 -0.50
N SER A 10 10.05 -1.77 0.56
CA SER A 10 10.89 -0.58 0.52
C SER A 10 12.00 -0.70 -0.53
N GLN A 11 12.40 0.43 -1.11
CA GLN A 11 13.54 0.45 -2.04
C GLN A 11 14.79 -0.12 -1.37
N GLY A 12 15.55 -0.94 -2.10
CA GLY A 12 16.70 -1.67 -1.55
C GLY A 12 16.32 -2.98 -0.83
N ASP A 13 15.06 -3.40 -0.84
CA ASP A 13 14.64 -4.72 -0.36
C ASP A 13 14.18 -5.64 -1.51
N GLY A 14 14.46 -6.93 -1.38
CA GLY A 14 14.21 -7.93 -2.41
C GLY A 14 15.15 -7.83 -3.63
N THR A 15 15.01 -8.78 -4.54
CA THR A 15 15.74 -8.84 -5.82
C THR A 15 15.35 -7.67 -6.70
N VAL A 16 14.05 -7.36 -6.77
CA VAL A 16 13.53 -6.29 -7.64
C VAL A 16 13.87 -4.91 -7.08
N GLY A 17 13.81 -4.72 -5.76
CA GLY A 17 14.07 -3.41 -5.14
C GLY A 17 15.55 -3.08 -5.00
N ARG A 18 16.46 -4.05 -5.10
CA ARG A 18 17.92 -3.86 -5.00
C ARG A 18 18.63 -3.71 -6.34
N ALA A 19 18.05 -4.23 -7.41
CA ALA A 19 18.73 -4.23 -8.70
C ALA A 19 18.74 -2.86 -9.36
N CYS A 20 19.90 -2.45 -9.89
CA CYS A 20 20.05 -1.24 -10.70
C CYS A 20 19.74 -1.50 -12.20
N CYS A 21 18.82 -2.41 -12.50
CA CYS A 21 18.47 -2.76 -13.87
C CYS A 21 17.53 -1.72 -14.47
N ARG A 22 17.69 -1.42 -15.76
CA ARG A 22 16.81 -0.46 -16.47
C ARG A 22 15.49 -1.10 -16.92
N SER A 23 15.44 -2.43 -17.00
CA SER A 23 14.26 -3.18 -17.40
C SER A 23 14.12 -4.49 -16.63
N LEU A 24 12.88 -4.99 -16.60
CA LEU A 24 12.59 -6.31 -16.02
C LEU A 24 13.34 -7.43 -16.77
N GLN A 25 13.40 -7.36 -18.10
CA GLN A 25 14.10 -8.36 -18.92
C GLN A 25 15.59 -8.46 -18.55
N GLN A 26 16.25 -7.33 -18.30
CA GLN A 26 17.65 -7.33 -17.87
C GLN A 26 17.80 -7.96 -16.48
N LEU A 27 16.85 -7.68 -15.57
CA LEU A 27 16.84 -8.28 -14.23
C LEU A 27 16.61 -9.80 -14.31
N GLU A 28 15.65 -10.26 -15.11
CA GLU A 28 15.38 -11.67 -15.34
C GLU A 28 16.60 -12.38 -15.97
N ALA A 29 17.34 -11.72 -16.86
CA ALA A 29 18.56 -12.27 -17.44
C ALA A 29 19.71 -12.43 -16.43
N LEU A 30 19.80 -11.53 -15.44
CA LEU A 30 20.86 -11.55 -14.43
C LEU A 30 20.54 -12.44 -13.22
N CYS A 31 19.29 -12.43 -12.75
CA CYS A 31 18.87 -13.11 -11.53
C CYS A 31 18.03 -14.38 -11.80
N GLY A 32 17.67 -14.64 -13.05
CA GLY A 32 16.74 -15.69 -13.44
C GLY A 32 15.29 -15.19 -13.46
N ALA A 33 14.53 -15.63 -14.46
CA ALA A 33 13.13 -15.20 -14.64
C ALA A 33 12.21 -15.70 -13.53
N GLU A 34 12.32 -16.96 -13.13
CA GLU A 34 11.49 -17.56 -12.07
C GLU A 34 11.57 -16.84 -10.72
N PRO A 35 12.75 -16.65 -10.10
CA PRO A 35 12.82 -15.98 -8.79
C PRO A 35 12.31 -14.54 -8.85
N VAL A 36 12.57 -13.81 -9.94
CA VAL A 36 12.07 -12.45 -10.15
C VAL A 36 10.54 -12.45 -10.23
N ARG A 37 9.94 -13.35 -11.00
CA ARG A 37 8.47 -13.44 -11.13
C ARG A 37 7.81 -13.92 -9.84
N ALA A 38 8.42 -14.86 -9.13
CA ALA A 38 7.92 -15.31 -7.83
C ALA A 38 7.90 -14.17 -6.81
N GLU A 39 8.94 -13.34 -6.77
CA GLU A 39 8.99 -12.16 -5.91
C GLU A 39 7.93 -11.13 -6.29
N LEU A 40 7.79 -10.82 -7.59
CA LEU A 40 6.78 -9.87 -8.07
C LEU A 40 5.36 -10.30 -7.68
N ARG A 41 5.03 -11.58 -7.81
CA ARG A 41 3.70 -12.10 -7.45
C ARG A 41 3.43 -12.11 -5.95
N SER A 42 4.45 -12.39 -5.15
CA SER A 42 4.27 -12.59 -3.70
C SER A 42 4.40 -11.31 -2.89
N ARG A 43 5.18 -10.32 -3.36
CA ARG A 43 5.53 -9.13 -2.57
C ARG A 43 5.03 -7.82 -3.15
N TYR A 44 4.62 -7.80 -4.40
CA TYR A 44 4.15 -6.59 -5.06
C TYR A 44 2.67 -6.73 -5.40
N GLU A 45 1.97 -5.59 -5.40
CA GLU A 45 0.57 -5.50 -5.81
C GLU A 45 0.44 -4.39 -6.85
N ALA A 46 -0.34 -4.62 -7.89
CA ALA A 46 -0.70 -3.60 -8.86
C ALA A 46 -2.20 -3.65 -9.12
N VAL A 47 -2.89 -2.57 -8.79
CA VAL A 47 -4.34 -2.43 -8.91
C VAL A 47 -4.66 -1.20 -9.75
N LEU A 48 -5.51 -1.41 -10.76
CA LEU A 48 -6.26 -0.35 -11.43
C LEU A 48 -7.67 -0.36 -10.83
N GLY A 49 -8.13 0.81 -10.41
CA GLY A 49 -9.48 0.96 -9.89
C GLY A 49 -10.15 2.22 -10.36
N GLU A 50 -11.38 2.37 -9.89
CA GLU A 50 -12.20 3.53 -10.16
C GLU A 50 -12.67 4.19 -8.88
N VAL A 51 -12.89 5.50 -8.99
CA VAL A 51 -13.55 6.30 -7.97
C VAL A 51 -15.00 6.41 -8.41
N GLU A 52 -15.87 5.58 -7.83
CA GLU A 52 -17.31 5.58 -8.15
C GLU A 52 -17.95 6.90 -7.68
N GLN A 53 -17.62 7.31 -6.47
CA GLN A 53 -17.93 8.61 -5.88
C GLN A 53 -16.83 8.99 -4.87
N PRO A 54 -16.66 10.26 -4.51
CA PRO A 54 -15.73 10.63 -3.45
C PRO A 54 -16.04 9.86 -2.15
N GLY A 55 -15.04 9.16 -1.63
CA GLY A 55 -15.17 8.25 -0.50
C GLY A 55 -15.46 6.80 -0.85
N LEU A 56 -15.63 6.43 -2.14
CA LEU A 56 -15.89 5.05 -2.56
C LEU A 56 -14.99 4.66 -3.74
N LEU A 57 -14.04 3.77 -3.47
CA LEU A 57 -13.08 3.26 -4.46
C LEU A 57 -13.34 1.78 -4.69
N ARG A 58 -13.41 1.38 -5.96
CA ARG A 58 -13.64 -0.02 -6.36
C ARG A 58 -12.52 -0.52 -7.26
N ILE A 59 -12.15 -1.78 -7.08
CA ILE A 59 -11.13 -2.45 -7.88
C ILE A 59 -11.73 -2.78 -9.25
N ARG A 60 -11.09 -2.31 -10.33
CA ARG A 60 -11.45 -2.70 -11.70
C ARG A 60 -10.62 -3.88 -12.16
N ARG A 61 -9.32 -3.86 -11.86
CA ARG A 61 -8.38 -4.91 -12.22
C ARG A 61 -7.29 -5.01 -11.17
N ASP A 62 -7.07 -6.23 -10.70
CA ASP A 62 -5.87 -6.62 -9.96
C ASP A 62 -5.01 -7.48 -10.90
N VAL A 63 -3.71 -7.21 -10.94
CA VAL A 63 -2.78 -7.94 -11.82
C VAL A 63 -2.57 -9.38 -11.37
N TRP A 64 -2.68 -9.66 -10.07
CA TRP A 64 -2.39 -10.97 -9.49
C TRP A 64 -3.64 -11.74 -9.08
N ASP A 65 -4.72 -11.05 -8.72
CA ASP A 65 -5.95 -11.70 -8.25
C ASP A 65 -7.22 -11.16 -8.95
N PRO A 66 -7.60 -11.74 -10.11
CA PRO A 66 -8.79 -11.33 -10.84
C PRO A 66 -10.10 -11.44 -10.03
N SER A 67 -10.13 -12.26 -8.97
CA SER A 67 -11.33 -12.42 -8.13
C SER A 67 -11.65 -11.16 -7.31
N ARG A 68 -10.69 -10.24 -7.18
CA ARG A 68 -10.86 -8.95 -6.51
C ARG A 68 -11.53 -7.90 -7.38
N THR A 69 -11.70 -8.14 -8.68
CA THR A 69 -12.43 -7.22 -9.55
C THR A 69 -13.86 -7.01 -9.03
N GLY A 70 -14.28 -5.75 -8.92
CA GLY A 70 -15.57 -5.35 -8.37
C GLY A 70 -15.58 -5.19 -6.85
N GLN A 71 -14.55 -5.64 -6.13
CA GLN A 71 -14.49 -5.45 -4.68
C GLN A 71 -14.24 -3.99 -4.31
N VAL A 72 -14.89 -3.55 -3.23
CA VAL A 72 -14.69 -2.22 -2.65
C VAL A 72 -13.33 -2.19 -1.97
N LEU A 73 -12.48 -1.27 -2.42
CA LEU A 73 -11.17 -1.04 -1.82
C LEU A 73 -11.26 -0.11 -0.60
N TYR A 74 -12.14 0.88 -0.68
CA TYR A 74 -12.38 1.87 0.37
C TYR A 74 -13.81 2.38 0.30
N ASP A 75 -14.48 2.42 1.46
CA ASP A 75 -15.76 3.08 1.67
C ASP A 75 -15.69 3.97 2.92
N ALA A 76 -15.79 5.28 2.73
CA ALA A 76 -15.79 6.28 3.80
C ALA A 76 -17.05 6.23 4.67
N LYS A 77 -18.17 5.70 4.16
CA LYS A 77 -19.46 5.67 4.86
C LYS A 77 -19.58 4.45 5.77
N GLU A 78 -19.02 3.32 5.34
CA GLU A 78 -19.13 2.07 6.08
C GLU A 78 -18.33 2.11 7.39
N GLY A 79 -17.39 3.06 7.53
CA GLY A 79 -16.64 3.28 8.76
C GLY A 79 -15.99 2.00 9.30
N GLY A 80 -15.69 1.05 8.41
CA GLY A 80 -15.37 -0.32 8.74
C GLY A 80 -14.05 -0.47 9.49
N SER A 81 -13.62 -1.73 9.67
CA SER A 81 -12.39 -2.11 10.40
C SER A 81 -11.09 -1.50 9.84
N THR A 82 -11.15 -0.83 8.69
CA THR A 82 -10.02 -0.14 8.07
C THR A 82 -10.18 1.36 8.15
N SER A 83 -9.18 2.06 8.68
CA SER A 83 -9.15 3.52 8.68
C SER A 83 -8.15 4.03 7.65
N PHE A 84 -8.52 5.14 7.01
CA PHE A 84 -7.67 5.86 6.06
C PHE A 84 -7.42 7.26 6.60
N LYS A 85 -6.14 7.61 6.74
CA LYS A 85 -5.70 8.96 7.09
C LYS A 85 -4.95 9.54 5.90
N VAL A 86 -5.52 10.56 5.29
CA VAL A 86 -4.93 11.27 4.15
C VAL A 86 -4.22 12.52 4.67
N MET A 87 -2.90 12.57 4.54
CA MET A 87 -2.07 13.72 4.87
C MET A 87 -1.69 14.41 3.55
N LYS A 88 -2.54 15.34 3.11
CA LYS A 88 -2.48 15.96 1.77
C LYS A 88 -1.20 16.75 1.57
N GLU A 89 -0.77 17.46 2.61
CA GLU A 89 0.41 18.33 2.63
C GLU A 89 1.70 17.53 2.44
N GLU A 90 1.73 16.30 2.95
CA GLU A 90 2.87 15.39 2.85
C GLU A 90 2.80 14.48 1.60
N GLY A 91 1.65 14.43 0.94
CA GLY A 91 1.40 13.48 -0.14
C GLY A 91 1.44 12.03 0.36
N ILE A 92 0.90 11.77 1.56
CA ILE A 92 0.92 10.44 2.18
C ILE A 92 -0.50 10.00 2.54
N VAL A 93 -0.81 8.73 2.28
CA VAL A 93 -2.00 8.05 2.80
C VAL A 93 -1.56 6.95 3.75
N GLU A 94 -2.07 6.96 4.98
CA GLU A 94 -1.92 5.85 5.91
C GLU A 94 -3.20 5.03 5.93
N HIS A 95 -3.05 3.72 5.69
CA HIS A 95 -4.15 2.75 5.67
C HIS A 95 -3.92 1.73 6.78
N LEU A 96 -4.80 1.72 7.78
CA LEU A 96 -4.82 0.70 8.81
C LEU A 96 -5.63 -0.50 8.31
N LEU A 97 -4.98 -1.63 8.10
CA LEU A 97 -5.62 -2.87 7.67
C LEU A 97 -6.43 -3.50 8.83
N PRO A 98 -7.39 -4.40 8.53
CA PRO A 98 -8.13 -5.12 9.59
C PRO A 98 -7.21 -5.98 10.46
N SER A 99 -6.03 -6.34 9.94
CA SER A 99 -4.99 -7.05 10.70
C SER A 99 -4.28 -6.18 11.75
N GLY A 100 -4.58 -4.89 11.85
CA GLY A 100 -3.89 -3.92 12.70
C GLY A 100 -2.56 -3.42 12.13
N LYS A 101 -2.14 -3.91 10.96
CA LYS A 101 -0.94 -3.42 10.27
C LYS A 101 -1.23 -2.11 9.56
N THR A 102 -0.33 -1.14 9.69
CA THR A 102 -0.39 0.13 8.95
C THR A 102 0.41 0.04 7.66
N GLN A 103 -0.22 0.39 6.56
CA GLN A 103 0.44 0.65 5.28
C GLN A 103 0.57 2.16 5.08
N ARG A 104 1.70 2.60 4.55
CA ARG A 104 1.94 3.99 4.19
C ARG A 104 2.13 4.09 2.68
N TRP A 105 1.31 4.89 2.02
CA TRP A 105 1.32 5.06 0.58
C TRP A 105 1.76 6.47 0.23
N LYS A 106 2.69 6.58 -0.71
CA LYS A 106 3.12 7.86 -1.25
C LYS A 106 2.29 8.21 -2.47
N ILE A 107 1.64 9.36 -2.43
CA ILE A 107 0.91 9.95 -3.54
C ILE A 107 1.93 10.45 -4.57
N ARG A 108 1.81 9.96 -5.81
CA ARG A 108 2.66 10.40 -6.93
C ARG A 108 2.00 11.50 -7.75
N GLU A 109 0.70 11.37 -7.98
CA GLU A 109 -0.10 12.30 -8.73
C GLU A 109 -1.48 12.41 -8.05
N TRP A 110 -1.99 13.64 -7.93
CA TRP A 110 -3.27 13.90 -7.28
C TRP A 110 -4.02 15.04 -7.96
N VAL A 111 -4.90 14.68 -8.89
CA VAL A 111 -5.70 15.65 -9.66
C VAL A 111 -7.00 16.02 -8.92
N SER A 112 -7.56 15.09 -8.16
CA SER A 112 -8.80 15.30 -7.39
C SER A 112 -8.80 14.46 -6.13
N ASP A 113 -9.42 14.92 -5.04
CA ASP A 113 -9.59 14.14 -3.81
C ASP A 113 -10.63 13.02 -4.00
N PRO A 114 -10.21 11.73 -3.95
CA PRO A 114 -11.14 10.61 -4.07
C PRO A 114 -11.61 10.07 -2.72
N PHE A 115 -11.08 10.54 -1.59
CA PHE A 115 -11.32 9.94 -0.27
C PHE A 115 -12.34 10.70 0.57
N THR A 116 -12.42 12.02 0.42
CA THR A 116 -13.33 12.86 1.22
C THR A 116 -14.71 12.91 0.56
N PRO A 117 -15.76 12.35 1.19
CA PRO A 117 -17.13 12.52 0.68
C PRO A 117 -17.53 14.00 0.75
N PRO A 118 -18.40 14.48 -0.16
CA PRO A 118 -18.92 15.83 -0.07
C PRO A 118 -19.70 16.02 1.24
N PRO A 119 -19.69 17.23 1.83
CA PRO A 119 -20.48 17.50 3.02
C PRO A 119 -21.96 17.22 2.74
N PRO A 120 -22.71 16.71 3.72
CA PRO A 120 -24.13 16.47 3.54
C PRO A 120 -24.84 17.78 3.17
N PRO A 121 -25.88 17.73 2.31
CA PRO A 121 -26.64 18.91 1.96
C PRO A 121 -27.17 19.56 3.24
N ARG A 122 -26.83 20.83 3.44
CA ARG A 122 -27.30 21.59 4.60
C ARG A 122 -28.83 21.63 4.51
N PRO A 123 -29.58 21.26 5.56
CA PRO A 123 -31.04 21.30 5.50
C PRO A 123 -31.46 22.73 5.13
N PRO A 124 -32.51 22.90 4.29
CA PRO A 124 -33.01 24.22 3.97
C PRO A 124 -33.30 24.92 5.29
N ALA A 125 -32.66 26.07 5.51
CA ALA A 125 -32.93 26.88 6.68
C ALA A 125 -34.44 27.10 6.69
N ALA A 126 -35.14 26.44 7.63
CA ALA A 126 -36.55 26.70 7.84
C ALA A 126 -36.61 28.21 8.04
N ALA A 127 -37.30 28.89 7.13
CA ALA A 127 -37.47 30.33 7.18
C ALA A 127 -38.03 30.64 8.57
N ALA A 128 -37.15 31.09 9.47
CA ALA A 128 -37.53 31.59 10.75
C ALA A 128 -38.48 32.74 10.43
N LYS A 129 -39.76 32.52 10.69
CA LYS A 129 -40.74 33.60 10.67
C LYS A 129 -40.17 34.67 11.58
N ALA A 130 -39.81 35.79 10.97
CA ALA A 130 -39.48 37.00 11.69
C ALA A 130 -40.70 37.37 12.52
N ASP A 131 -40.59 37.23 13.84
CA ASP A 131 -41.39 38.01 14.75
C ASP A 131 -40.47 38.49 15.88
N GLY A 132 -40.16 39.79 15.79
CA GLY A 132 -40.04 40.69 16.92
C GLY A 132 -39.09 40.36 18.07
N SER A 133 -38.08 41.23 18.19
CA SER A 133 -37.64 41.79 19.47
C SER A 133 -36.67 40.96 20.32
N SER A 134 -35.41 41.39 20.37
CA SER A 134 -34.92 42.23 21.49
C SER A 134 -33.39 42.22 21.48
N GLU A 135 -32.84 43.41 21.49
CA GLU A 135 -31.42 43.69 21.70
C GLU A 135 -31.00 43.22 23.10
N SER A 136 -29.81 42.62 23.20
CA SER A 136 -29.01 42.58 24.43
C SER A 136 -27.57 42.25 24.10
N GLU A 137 -26.80 43.31 24.05
CA GLU A 137 -25.35 43.31 24.10
C GLU A 137 -24.88 42.66 25.42
N SER A 138 -23.89 41.79 25.37
CA SER A 138 -23.09 41.44 26.54
C SER A 138 -21.70 41.04 26.07
N GLU A 139 -20.84 42.05 26.12
CA GLU A 139 -19.40 41.95 26.06
C GLU A 139 -18.92 41.14 27.28
N SER A 140 -18.06 40.16 27.07
CA SER A 140 -17.25 39.60 28.15
C SER A 140 -15.83 39.38 27.68
N SER A 141 -15.02 40.39 27.98
CA SER A 141 -13.58 40.39 28.02
C SER A 141 -13.07 39.37 29.05
N GLY A 142 -12.21 38.45 28.62
CA GLY A 142 -11.53 37.49 29.50
C GLY A 142 -10.10 37.26 29.04
N SER A 143 -9.23 38.21 29.34
CA SER A 143 -7.78 38.14 29.14
C SER A 143 -7.15 37.39 30.32
N ALA A 144 -6.27 36.40 30.06
CA ALA A 144 -5.14 36.05 30.93
C ALA A 144 -4.20 35.03 30.25
N ASP A 145 -3.16 35.60 29.66
CA ASP A 145 -1.75 35.20 29.73
C ASP A 145 -1.39 34.22 30.89
N VAL A 146 -0.47 33.26 30.65
CA VAL A 146 0.71 32.95 31.52
C VAL A 146 1.34 31.57 31.22
N LYS A 147 2.65 31.64 30.92
CA LYS A 147 3.78 30.68 31.18
C LYS A 147 4.03 29.45 30.29
N GLU A 148 4.90 29.72 29.32
CA GLU A 148 6.23 29.12 29.15
C GLU A 148 6.85 28.41 30.39
N LYS A 149 7.28 27.15 30.22
CA LYS A 149 8.50 26.61 30.88
C LYS A 149 9.08 25.40 30.16
N GLN A 150 10.24 25.60 29.52
CA GLN A 150 11.20 24.55 29.17
C GLN A 150 11.96 24.02 30.40
N LYS A 151 12.29 22.72 30.43
CA LYS A 151 13.55 22.06 30.89
C LYS A 151 13.31 20.54 30.98
N LYS A 152 13.86 19.72 30.08
CA LYS A 152 15.24 19.15 30.08
C LYS A 152 15.48 18.18 31.25
N ALA A 153 15.62 16.88 30.98
CA ALA A 153 16.75 16.05 31.46
C ALA A 153 16.62 14.59 30.98
N ALA A 154 17.74 14.11 30.45
CA ALA A 154 18.01 12.75 30.02
C ALA A 154 17.96 11.74 31.19
N LYS A 155 17.52 10.51 30.89
CA LYS A 155 17.91 9.32 31.67
C LYS A 155 18.61 8.33 30.75
N THR A 156 19.92 8.42 30.78
CA THR A 156 20.90 7.38 30.45
C THR A 156 20.74 6.25 31.46
N ALA A 157 20.46 5.03 31.02
CA ALA A 157 20.65 3.82 31.82
C ALA A 157 21.56 2.87 31.04
N LYS A 158 22.65 2.52 31.72
CA LYS A 158 23.85 1.84 31.27
C LYS A 158 23.86 0.48 31.97
N THR A 159 23.80 -0.62 31.22
CA THR A 159 24.13 -1.99 31.64
C THR A 159 24.78 -2.65 30.41
N LYS A 160 26.09 -2.58 30.21
CA LYS A 160 27.21 -3.33 30.83
C LYS A 160 27.09 -4.87 30.70
N SER A 161 27.66 -5.36 29.60
CA SER A 161 28.67 -6.44 29.48
C SER A 161 28.36 -7.88 29.93
N ALA A 162 28.40 -8.80 28.95
CA ALA A 162 29.16 -10.07 28.93
C ALA A 162 29.06 -10.60 27.48
N ASP A 163 30.10 -10.57 26.64
CA ASP A 163 31.30 -11.44 26.64
C ASP A 163 30.95 -12.93 26.59
N ALA A 164 30.94 -13.49 25.37
CA ALA A 164 31.22 -14.89 25.08
C ALA A 164 31.56 -15.03 23.59
N ALA A 165 32.86 -15.08 23.32
CA ALA A 165 33.40 -15.61 22.09
C ALA A 165 33.10 -17.11 22.01
N ASP A 166 32.75 -17.62 20.82
CA ASP A 166 33.22 -18.95 20.44
C ASP A 166 33.42 -19.09 18.93
N LYS A 167 34.58 -19.66 18.61
CA LYS A 167 35.13 -20.00 17.30
C LYS A 167 34.58 -21.36 16.86
N SER A 168 34.26 -21.53 15.58
CA SER A 168 34.44 -22.76 14.78
C SER A 168 34.03 -22.42 13.34
N SER A 169 34.85 -22.22 12.30
CA SER A 169 35.94 -23.00 11.67
C SER A 169 35.55 -24.37 11.11
N ALA A 170 35.87 -24.56 9.81
CA ALA A 170 36.01 -25.80 9.03
C ALA A 170 34.69 -26.40 8.48
N SER A 171 34.46 -26.45 7.16
CA SER A 171 35.11 -27.21 6.07
C SER A 171 34.40 -28.54 5.78
N ALA A 172 33.79 -28.65 4.60
CA ALA A 172 33.76 -29.81 3.69
C ALA A 172 32.79 -29.48 2.54
N ARG A 173 33.19 -29.28 1.27
CA ARG A 173 33.70 -30.24 0.26
C ARG A 173 32.78 -31.45 0.04
N SER A 174 32.52 -31.70 -1.26
CA SER A 174 31.99 -32.89 -1.94
C SER A 174 30.54 -32.73 -2.44
N SER A 175 30.11 -33.25 -3.60
CA SER A 175 30.71 -33.60 -4.89
C SER A 175 29.59 -34.22 -5.73
N SER A 176 29.67 -34.01 -7.05
CA SER A 176 29.27 -34.94 -8.13
C SER A 176 27.86 -35.53 -8.22
N GLY A 177 27.35 -35.46 -9.45
CA GLY A 177 26.61 -36.54 -10.11
C GLY A 177 25.12 -36.27 -10.25
N SER A 178 24.44 -36.65 -11.32
CA SER A 178 24.82 -37.25 -12.59
C SER A 178 23.63 -37.09 -13.54
N GLU A 179 23.93 -37.26 -14.82
CA GLU A 179 23.05 -37.31 -15.98
C GLU A 179 21.87 -38.29 -15.88
N ALA A 180 20.75 -37.92 -16.52
CA ALA A 180 19.80 -38.79 -17.23
C ALA A 180 19.00 -37.84 -18.15
N ALA A 181 19.06 -37.85 -19.50
CA ALA A 181 19.00 -38.90 -20.51
C ALA A 181 17.66 -39.69 -20.52
N GLY A 182 16.94 -39.59 -21.65
CA GLY A 182 15.71 -40.34 -22.00
C GLY A 182 14.43 -39.52 -21.76
N SER A 183 13.49 -39.33 -22.69
CA SER A 183 13.09 -40.10 -23.89
C SER A 183 12.34 -39.10 -24.82
N ASP A 184 12.56 -38.98 -26.13
CA ASP A 184 12.25 -39.92 -27.23
C ASP A 184 10.91 -40.67 -27.06
N ALA A 185 9.84 -40.17 -27.70
CA ALA A 185 8.72 -40.95 -28.21
C ALA A 185 7.73 -40.08 -29.03
N GLU A 186 7.63 -40.41 -30.33
CA GLU A 186 6.42 -40.47 -31.17
C GLU A 186 5.61 -39.17 -31.36
N GLN A 187 5.65 -38.49 -32.52
CA GLN A 187 5.15 -38.89 -33.85
C GLN A 187 3.71 -39.42 -33.82
N GLU A 188 2.72 -38.51 -33.93
CA GLU A 188 1.49 -38.83 -34.65
C GLU A 188 1.23 -37.81 -35.75
N ASP A 189 1.29 -38.35 -36.96
CA ASP A 189 0.80 -37.83 -38.22
C ASP A 189 -0.73 -37.78 -38.16
N SER A 190 -1.34 -36.62 -38.38
CA SER A 190 -2.76 -36.54 -38.69
C SER A 190 -2.99 -35.53 -39.81
N ALA A 191 -3.09 -36.10 -41.01
CA ALA A 191 -3.47 -35.44 -42.24
C ALA A 191 -4.90 -34.84 -42.21
N PRO A 192 -5.19 -33.85 -43.06
CA PRO A 192 -6.51 -33.22 -43.15
C PRO A 192 -7.47 -34.00 -44.06
N ALA A 193 -8.68 -34.28 -43.56
CA ALA A 193 -9.80 -34.73 -44.37
C ALA A 193 -10.41 -33.55 -45.14
N LYS A 194 -10.26 -33.56 -46.48
CA LYS A 194 -11.12 -32.82 -47.39
C LYS A 194 -12.45 -33.57 -47.51
N ALA A 195 -13.56 -32.88 -47.26
CA ALA A 195 -14.89 -33.30 -47.70
C ALA A 195 -15.43 -32.29 -48.73
N LYS A 196 -16.14 -32.87 -49.70
CA LYS A 196 -16.59 -32.38 -51.00
C LYS A 196 -17.34 -31.05 -51.00
#